data_AF-A0A930ATR6-F1
#
_entry.id   AF-A0A930ATR6-F1
#
_cell.length_a   1.000
_cell.length_b   1.000
_cell.length_c   1.000
_cell.angle_alpha   90.00
_cell.angle_beta   90.00
_cell.angle_gamma   90.00
#
_symmetry.space_group_name_H-M   'P 1'
#
loop_
_entity.id
_entity.type
_entity.pdbx_description
1 polymer ?
#
loop_
_entity_poly.entity_id
_entity_poly.type
_entity_poly.pdbx_seq_one_letter_code
_entity_poly.pdbx_strand_id
1 'polypeptide(L)'
;MHIIIYSIIVLCATMIGAITGLGGGIIIKPAFDFVGIDTTSMISVYSTVAVFTMCLVSIYKRSKLGFHVKKQIALGLAFGSIIGGKIGDVIFLHAVESWGSQAVSATQSVILFLLLGGIILFTL
;
A
#
# COMPACT_ATOMS: atom_id res chain seq x y z
N MET A 1 -24.47 -1.27 -8.69
CA MET A 1 -24.44 -1.33 -7.21
C MET A 1 -23.03 -1.51 -6.62
N HIS A 2 -22.05 -2.05 -7.37
CA HIS A 2 -20.67 -2.23 -6.89
C HIS A 2 -19.84 -0.93 -6.76
N ILE A 3 -20.05 0.06 -7.65
CA ILE A 3 -19.28 1.33 -7.66
C ILE A 3 -19.44 2.14 -6.37
N ILE A 4 -20.63 2.11 -5.77
CA ILE A 4 -20.92 2.87 -4.53
C ILE A 4 -20.14 2.28 -3.35
N ILE A 5 -20.09 0.95 -3.26
CA ILE A 5 -19.34 0.22 -2.23
C ILE A 5 -17.84 0.50 -2.38
N TYR A 6 -17.32 0.49 -3.61
CA TYR A 6 -15.92 0.83 -3.87
C TYR A 6 -15.57 2.27 -3.52
N SER A 7 -16.41 3.24 -3.88
CA SER A 7 -16.19 4.64 -3.48
C SER A 7 -16.14 4.81 -1.98
N ILE A 8 -17.02 4.14 -1.23
CA ILE A 8 -17.04 4.22 0.24
C ILE A 8 -15.77 3.60 0.83
N ILE A 9 -15.36 2.42 0.37
CA ILE A 9 -14.15 1.74 0.86
C ILE A 9 -12.92 2.58 0.56
N VAL A 10 -12.76 3.09 -0.66
CA VAL A 10 -11.62 3.92 -1.05
C VAL A 10 -11.61 5.24 -0.26
N LEU A 11 -12.78 5.85 -0.03
CA LEU A 11 -12.90 7.09 0.74
C LEU A 11 -12.52 6.88 2.21
N CYS A 12 -13.03 5.84 2.86
CA CYS A 12 -12.66 5.48 4.23
C CYS A 12 -11.17 5.10 4.34
N ALA A 13 -10.66 4.29 3.42
CA ALA A 13 -9.24 3.90 3.38
C ALA A 13 -8.31 5.10 3.18
N THR A 14 -8.69 6.05 2.33
CA THR A 14 -7.92 7.28 2.10
C THR A 14 -8.00 8.21 3.31
N MET A 15 -9.14 8.27 4.01
CA MET A 15 -9.29 9.08 5.22
C MET A 15 -8.44 8.54 6.38
N ILE A 16 -8.48 7.22 6.63
CA ILE A 16 -7.64 6.55 7.63
C ILE A 16 -6.15 6.65 7.23
N GLY A 17 -5.85 6.48 5.94
CA GLY A 17 -4.51 6.66 5.40
C GLY A 17 -3.97 8.08 5.60
N ALA A 18 -4.83 9.09 5.44
CA ALA A 18 -4.51 10.50 5.66
C ALA A 18 -4.19 10.80 7.14
N ILE A 19 -4.94 10.21 8.06
CA ILE A 19 -4.70 10.34 9.51
C ILE A 19 -3.39 9.69 9.91
N THR A 20 -3.12 8.49 9.38
CA THR A 20 -1.91 7.70 9.73
C THR A 20 -0.64 8.15 9.00
N GLY A 21 -0.78 8.90 7.90
CA GLY A 21 0.36 9.40 7.11
C GLY A 21 1.02 8.36 6.20
N LEU A 22 0.44 7.16 6.06
CA LEU A 22 1.04 6.03 5.31
C LEU A 22 0.62 5.89 3.85
N GLY A 23 -0.36 6.66 3.38
CA GLY A 23 -0.92 6.44 2.05
C GLY A 23 -2.10 5.46 2.11
N GLY A 24 -3.29 5.94 1.74
CA GLY A 24 -4.53 5.15 1.82
C GLY A 24 -4.50 3.82 1.06
N GLY A 25 -3.68 3.68 0.01
CA GLY A 25 -3.66 2.45 -0.79
C GLY A 25 -3.07 1.22 -0.09
N ILE A 26 -2.27 1.39 0.97
CA ILE A 26 -1.87 0.26 1.82
C ILE A 26 -3.10 -0.37 2.51
N ILE A 27 -4.15 0.42 2.75
CA ILE A 27 -5.43 0.00 3.34
C ILE A 27 -6.40 -0.49 2.26
N ILE A 28 -6.35 0.07 1.04
CA ILE A 28 -7.25 -0.30 -0.06
C ILE A 28 -7.10 -1.78 -0.43
N LYS A 29 -5.88 -2.29 -0.61
CA LYS A 29 -5.66 -3.68 -1.04
C LYS A 29 -6.26 -4.73 -0.07
N PRO A 30 -5.99 -4.71 1.25
CA PRO A 30 -6.59 -5.67 2.19
C PRO A 30 -8.10 -5.46 2.37
N ALA A 31 -8.59 -4.21 2.32
CA ALA A 31 -10.03 -3.95 2.41
C ALA A 31 -10.80 -4.53 1.22
N PHE A 32 -10.20 -4.50 0.02
CA PHE A 32 -10.78 -5.11 -1.18
C PHE A 32 -10.63 -6.63 -1.21
N ASP A 33 -9.49 -7.17 -0.76
CA ASP A 33 -9.31 -8.63 -0.62
C ASP A 33 -10.40 -9.23 0.30
N PHE A 34 -10.84 -8.50 1.34
CA PHE A 34 -11.90 -8.94 2.25
C PHE A 34 -13.31 -8.90 1.64
N VAL A 35 -13.53 -8.03 0.65
CA VAL A 35 -14.84 -7.87 -0.01
C VAL A 35 -15.05 -8.92 -1.11
N GLY A 36 -13.98 -9.46 -1.70
CA GLY A 36 -14.04 -10.69 -2.49
C GLY A 36 -14.76 -10.62 -3.84
N ILE A 37 -14.89 -9.42 -4.46
CA ILE A 37 -15.61 -9.24 -5.73
C ILE A 37 -14.67 -8.60 -6.78
N ASP A 38 -14.18 -9.42 -7.71
CA ASP A 38 -13.60 -9.12 -9.03
C ASP A 38 -12.39 -8.16 -9.24
N THR A 39 -11.54 -8.59 -10.20
CA THR A 39 -10.36 -7.95 -10.84
C THR A 39 -9.39 -7.23 -9.89
N THR A 40 -8.71 -8.03 -9.05
CA THR A 40 -7.58 -7.67 -8.17
C THR A 40 -6.54 -6.76 -8.86
N SER A 41 -6.38 -6.89 -10.18
CA SER A 41 -5.46 -6.09 -11.00
C SER A 41 -5.83 -4.60 -11.05
N MET A 42 -7.10 -4.25 -11.28
CA MET A 42 -7.51 -2.83 -11.38
C MET A 42 -7.41 -2.11 -10.03
N ILE A 43 -7.77 -2.81 -8.97
CA ILE A 43 -7.69 -2.32 -7.59
C ILE A 43 -6.24 -2.01 -7.21
N SER A 44 -5.31 -2.88 -7.61
CA SER A 44 -3.88 -2.67 -7.36
C SER A 44 -3.34 -1.41 -8.06
N VAL A 45 -3.79 -1.14 -9.29
CA VAL A 45 -3.41 0.08 -10.02
C VAL A 45 -3.97 1.32 -9.32
N TYR A 46 -5.25 1.33 -8.96
CA TYR A 46 -5.86 2.46 -8.26
C TYR A 46 -5.22 2.74 -6.90
N SER A 47 -4.95 1.68 -6.12
CA SER A 47 -4.27 1.79 -4.83
C SER A 47 -2.87 2.41 -4.99
N THR A 48 -2.10 1.94 -5.97
CA THR A 48 -0.74 2.44 -6.21
C THR A 48 -0.74 3.91 -6.61
N VAL A 49 -1.66 4.31 -7.50
CA VAL A 49 -1.81 5.72 -7.91
C VAL A 49 -2.23 6.61 -6.73
N ALA A 50 -3.12 6.11 -5.85
CA ALA A 50 -3.54 6.83 -4.65
C ALA A 50 -2.38 7.04 -3.66
N VAL A 51 -1.60 5.99 -3.36
CA VAL A 51 -0.42 6.08 -2.48
C VAL A 51 0.62 7.02 -3.07
N PHE A 52 0.90 6.88 -4.36
CA PHE A 52 1.86 7.73 -5.07
C PHE A 52 1.49 9.22 -4.97
N THR A 53 0.23 9.55 -5.25
CA THR A 53 -0.29 10.92 -5.15
C THR A 53 -0.15 11.45 -3.72
N MET A 54 -0.48 10.64 -2.72
CA MET A 54 -0.40 11.05 -1.32
C MET A 54 1.05 11.23 -0.83
N CYS A 55 1.99 10.40 -1.30
CA CYS A 55 3.42 10.58 -1.04
C CYS A 55 3.93 11.89 -1.65
N LEU A 56 3.58 12.18 -2.91
CA LEU A 56 3.92 13.44 -3.58
C LEU A 56 3.42 14.66 -2.81
N VAL A 57 2.12 14.66 -2.46
CA VAL A 57 1.51 15.75 -1.69
C VAL A 57 2.17 15.90 -0.31
N SER A 58 2.48 14.80 0.37
CA SER A 58 3.15 14.83 1.68
C SER A 58 4.56 15.40 1.60
N ILE A 59 5.35 14.98 0.61
CA ILE A 59 6.69 15.52 0.37
C ILE A 59 6.60 17.01 0.04
N TYR A 60 5.67 17.41 -0.82
CA TYR A 60 5.46 18.82 -1.19
C TYR A 60 5.07 19.67 0.04
N LYS A 61 4.11 19.22 0.84
CA LYS A 61 3.67 19.91 2.06
C LYS A 61 4.82 20.03 3.07
N ARG A 62 5.59 18.94 3.30
CA ARG A 62 6.76 18.95 4.20
C ARG A 62 7.88 19.84 3.68
N SER A 63 8.11 19.88 2.37
CA SER A 63 9.07 20.79 1.75
C SER A 63 8.70 22.25 1.94
N LYS A 64 7.41 22.60 1.82
CA LYS A 64 6.92 23.97 2.06
C LYS A 64 7.06 24.40 3.53
N LEU A 65 7.01 23.45 4.46
CA LEU A 65 7.26 23.65 5.90
C LEU A 65 8.75 23.79 6.25
N GLY A 66 9.65 23.87 5.26
CA GLY A 66 11.09 24.04 5.47
C GLY A 66 11.83 22.73 5.80
N PHE A 67 11.17 21.58 5.70
CA PHE A 67 11.79 20.28 5.95
C PHE A 67 12.70 19.90 4.77
N HIS A 68 14.01 20.14 4.92
CA HIS A 68 15.00 19.79 3.92
C HIS A 68 15.31 18.30 3.99
N VAL A 69 14.59 17.51 3.19
CA VAL A 69 14.97 16.11 2.96
C VAL A 69 16.32 16.10 2.25
N LYS A 70 17.35 15.51 2.88
CA LYS A 70 18.66 15.33 2.26
C LYS A 70 18.48 14.51 0.98
N LYS A 71 18.73 15.12 -0.19
CA LYS A 71 18.55 14.48 -1.51
C LYS A 71 19.28 13.15 -1.64
N GLN A 72 20.45 13.02 -1.01
CA GLN A 72 21.22 11.75 -0.98
C GLN A 72 20.46 10.63 -0.27
N ILE A 73 19.81 10.91 0.86
CA ILE A 73 19.01 9.92 1.59
C ILE A 73 17.76 9.57 0.79
N ALA A 74 17.08 10.56 0.20
CA ALA A 74 15.90 10.32 -0.63
C ALA A 74 16.21 9.42 -1.85
N LEU A 75 17.33 9.67 -2.53
CA LEU A 75 17.78 8.85 -3.66
C LEU A 75 18.16 7.44 -3.20
N GLY A 76 18.89 7.30 -2.07
CA GLY A 76 19.21 5.99 -1.50
C GLY A 76 17.96 5.17 -1.16
N LEU A 77 16.96 5.81 -0.54
CA LEU A 77 15.67 5.18 -0.23
C LEU A 77 14.91 4.78 -1.51
N ALA A 78 14.91 5.63 -2.55
CA ALA A 78 14.25 5.31 -3.82
C ALA A 78 14.89 4.09 -4.50
N PHE A 79 16.23 4.05 -4.60
CA PHE A 79 16.95 2.90 -5.15
C PHE A 79 16.72 1.64 -4.31
N GLY A 80 16.82 1.74 -2.99
CA GLY A 80 16.55 0.63 -2.08
C GLY A 80 15.13 0.08 -2.21
N SER A 81 14.13 0.95 -2.39
CA SER A 81 12.73 0.55 -2.56
C SER A 81 12.49 -0.17 -3.89
N ILE A 82 13.15 0.24 -4.98
CA ILE A 82 13.04 -0.43 -6.28
C ILE A 82 13.68 -1.83 -6.22
N ILE A 83 14.89 -1.92 -5.67
CA ILE A 83 15.62 -3.18 -5.54
C ILE A 83 14.87 -4.14 -4.61
N GLY A 84 14.46 -3.65 -3.43
CA GLY A 84 13.67 -4.43 -2.47
C GLY A 84 12.34 -4.91 -3.05
N GLY A 85 11.65 -4.05 -3.82
CA GLY A 85 10.43 -4.41 -4.53
C GLY A 85 10.63 -5.56 -5.53
N LYS A 86 11.68 -5.47 -6.36
CA LYS A 86 12.02 -6.54 -7.32
C LYS A 86 12.42 -7.85 -6.65
N ILE A 87 13.22 -7.78 -5.58
CA ILE A 87 13.61 -8.97 -4.82
C ILE A 87 12.37 -9.62 -4.18
N GLY A 88 11.49 -8.82 -3.59
CA GLY A 88 10.23 -9.31 -3.00
C GLY A 88 9.32 -9.99 -4.03
N ASP A 89 9.24 -9.44 -5.25
CA ASP A 89 8.45 -10.00 -6.35
C ASP A 89 8.98 -11.37 -6.80
N VAL A 90 10.31 -11.52 -6.88
CA VAL A 90 10.97 -12.81 -7.18
C VAL A 90 10.69 -13.84 -6.08
N ILE A 91 10.84 -13.45 -4.81
CA ILE A 91 10.56 -14.33 -3.66
C ILE A 91 9.08 -14.75 -3.66
N PHE A 92 8.17 -13.81 -3.96
CA PHE A 92 6.75 -14.08 -4.03
C PHE A 92 6.40 -15.06 -5.15
N LEU A 93 6.91 -14.86 -6.36
CA LEU A 93 6.70 -15.77 -7.49
C LEU A 93 7.23 -17.18 -7.19
N HIS A 94 8.41 -17.27 -6.57
CA HIS A 94 9.00 -18.55 -6.19
C HIS A 94 8.19 -19.28 -5.11
N ALA A 95 7.63 -18.54 -4.14
CA ALA A 95 6.73 -19.09 -3.14
C ALA A 95 5.41 -19.59 -3.76
N VAL A 96 4.83 -18.82 -4.69
CA VAL A 96 3.61 -19.18 -5.42
C VAL A 96 3.80 -20.47 -6.23
N GLU A 97 4.96 -20.66 -6.85
CA GLU A 97 5.29 -21.85 -7.64
C GLU A 97 5.42 -23.11 -6.77
N SER A 98 5.93 -22.99 -5.54
CA SER A 98 6.13 -24.14 -4.64
C SER A 98 4.89 -24.54 -3.82
N TRP A 99 4.09 -23.58 -3.33
CA TRP A 99 2.99 -23.84 -2.38
C TRP A 99 1.59 -23.61 -2.96
N GLY A 100 1.49 -23.13 -4.20
CA GLY A 100 0.23 -22.81 -4.86
C GLY A 100 -0.25 -21.40 -4.55
N SER A 101 -0.82 -20.76 -5.58
CA SER A 101 -1.21 -19.33 -5.58
C SER A 101 -2.18 -18.95 -4.46
N GLN A 102 -3.10 -19.84 -4.12
CA GLN A 102 -4.18 -19.55 -3.16
C GLN A 102 -3.68 -19.52 -1.71
N ALA A 103 -2.78 -20.43 -1.32
CA ALA A 103 -2.21 -20.46 0.02
C ALA A 103 -1.28 -19.27 0.26
N VAL A 104 -0.42 -18.96 -0.71
CA VAL A 104 0.54 -17.85 -0.61
C VAL A 104 -0.16 -16.50 -0.61
N SER A 105 -1.18 -16.31 -1.45
CA SER A 105 -1.95 -15.06 -1.45
C SER A 105 -2.72 -14.87 -0.14
N ALA A 106 -3.28 -15.93 0.44
CA ALA A 106 -3.94 -15.86 1.74
C ALA A 106 -2.96 -15.48 2.86
N THR A 107 -1.79 -16.10 2.90
CA THR A 107 -0.73 -15.74 3.87
C THR A 107 -0.28 -14.29 3.69
N GLN A 108 -0.12 -13.83 2.45
CA GLN A 108 0.23 -12.44 2.15
C GLN A 108 -0.82 -11.47 2.69
N SER A 109 -2.11 -11.71 2.44
CA SER A 109 -3.19 -10.83 2.92
C SER A 109 -3.27 -10.80 4.45
N VAL A 110 -3.03 -11.93 5.13
CA VAL A 110 -2.98 -11.98 6.61
C VAL A 110 -1.80 -11.17 7.15
N ILE A 111 -0.60 -11.34 6.58
CA ILE A 111 0.58 -10.56 6.97
C ILE A 111 0.34 -9.06 6.73
N LEU A 112 -0.21 -8.70 5.58
CA LEU A 112 -0.53 -7.32 5.22
C LEU A 112 -1.54 -6.70 6.22
N PHE A 113 -2.55 -7.48 6.61
CA PHE A 113 -3.55 -7.05 7.59
C PHE A 113 -2.94 -6.83 8.98
N LEU A 114 -2.11 -7.75 9.46
CA LEU A 114 -1.39 -7.61 10.74
C LEU A 114 -0.46 -6.40 10.74
N LEU A 115 0.28 -6.20 9.66
CA LEU A 115 1.18 -5.06 9.50
C LEU A 115 0.38 -3.75 9.52
N LEU A 116 -0.75 -3.68 8.83
CA LEU A 116 -1.63 -2.52 8.85
C LEU A 116 -2.17 -2.24 10.27
N GLY A 117 -2.64 -3.27 10.97
CA GLY A 117 -3.12 -3.16 12.36
C GLY A 117 -2.03 -2.65 13.31
N GLY A 118 -0.82 -3.18 13.20
CA GLY A 118 0.32 -2.74 14.01
C GLY A 118 0.69 -1.27 13.77
N ILE A 119 0.59 -0.81 12.53
CA ILE A 119 0.91 0.58 12.20
C ILE A 119 -0.18 1.54 12.70
N ILE A 120 -1.46 1.16 12.60
CA ILE A 120 -2.56 1.95 13.18
C ILE A 120 -2.38 2.07 14.69
N LEU A 121 -2.02 0.98 15.37
CA LEU A 121 -1.73 0.98 16.81
C LEU A 121 -0.54 1.87 17.18
N PHE A 122 0.52 1.90 16.36
CA PHE A 122 1.66 2.79 16.59
C PHE A 122 1.32 4.27 16.38
N THR A 123 0.34 4.56 15.52
CA THR A 123 -0.06 5.93 15.17
C THR A 123 -1.08 6.52 16.13
N LEU A 124 -1.89 5.69 16.79
CA LEU A 124 -2.85 6.09 17.83
C LEU A 124 -2.12 6.38 19.15
#